data_AF-A0A238L0C1-F1
#
_entry.id   AF-A0A238L0C1-F1
#
_cell.length_a   1.000
_cell.length_b   1.000
_cell.length_c   1.000
_cell.angle_alpha   90.00
_cell.angle_beta   90.00
_cell.angle_gamma   90.00
#
_symmetry.space_group_name_H-M   'P 1'
#
loop_
_entity.id
_entity.type
_entity.pdbx_description
1 polymer ?
#
loop_
_entity_poly.entity_id
_entity_poly.type
_entity_poly.pdbx_seq_one_letter_code
_entity_poly.pdbx_strand_id
1 'polypeptide(L)'
;MGSQLVGNGNRAGAGVLAVAVCALSVAFYTPSAHAQDLSGLPTQLLERVEAAQQACSDMENGQFALELGAIHRVDLDGDIERDWVLDEAGFACSTAVSLYCGTGGCMSHFLVEEHLFSLLNQGWDMANIGPFRVLLADVHGSQCGGINPTPCIVASVWDSDETVWRSTGAEWE
;
A
#
# COMPACT_ATOMS: atom_id res chain seq x y z
N MET A 1 69.01 -37.50 -39.48
CA MET A 1 68.69 -37.62 -40.92
C MET A 1 67.40 -38.42 -41.05
N GLY A 2 66.40 -37.88 -41.78
CA GLY A 2 65.11 -38.50 -42.10
C GLY A 2 64.00 -38.19 -41.06
N SER A 3 63.20 -37.12 -41.19
CA SER A 3 62.04 -36.90 -42.11
C SER A 3 60.83 -37.80 -41.72
N GLN A 4 59.75 -37.26 -41.09
CA GLN A 4 58.51 -36.74 -41.72
C GLN A 4 57.80 -37.80 -42.63
N LEU A 5 56.48 -38.05 -42.66
CA LEU A 5 55.23 -37.41 -42.22
C LEU A 5 54.06 -38.44 -42.41
N VAL A 6 52.99 -38.23 -41.63
CA VAL A 6 51.53 -38.33 -41.98
C VAL A 6 50.90 -39.68 -42.41
N GLY A 7 49.76 -40.00 -41.78
CA GLY A 7 48.74 -40.87 -42.35
C GLY A 7 47.50 -40.99 -41.45
N ASN A 8 46.45 -40.27 -41.82
CA ASN A 8 45.17 -40.10 -41.11
C ASN A 8 44.29 -41.37 -41.17
N GLY A 9 43.60 -41.72 -40.07
CA GLY A 9 42.73 -42.89 -39.99
C GLY A 9 41.61 -42.71 -38.97
N ASN A 10 40.48 -42.19 -39.43
CA ASN A 10 39.23 -42.06 -38.68
C ASN A 10 38.69 -43.44 -38.29
N ARG A 11 38.54 -43.72 -36.99
CA ARG A 11 37.60 -44.73 -36.48
C ARG A 11 36.82 -44.16 -35.32
N ALA A 12 35.52 -44.01 -35.56
CA ALA A 12 34.50 -43.67 -34.60
C ALA A 12 34.53 -44.66 -33.42
N GLY A 13 34.59 -44.12 -32.21
CA GLY A 13 34.39 -44.83 -30.97
C GLY A 13 33.45 -44.02 -30.11
N ALA A 14 32.21 -44.49 -29.99
CA ALA A 14 31.20 -43.94 -29.11
C ALA A 14 31.69 -44.00 -27.65
N GLY A 15 32.08 -42.86 -27.11
CA GLY A 15 32.39 -42.67 -25.70
C GLY A 15 31.27 -41.85 -25.07
N VAL A 16 30.51 -42.50 -24.19
CA VAL A 16 29.41 -41.94 -23.42
C VAL A 16 29.88 -40.65 -22.71
N LEU A 17 29.36 -39.50 -23.15
CA LEU A 17 29.52 -38.25 -22.41
C LEU A 17 28.60 -38.32 -21.19
N ALA A 18 29.18 -38.58 -20.02
CA ALA A 18 28.52 -38.35 -18.75
C ALA A 18 28.26 -36.85 -18.61
N VAL A 19 27.03 -36.42 -18.91
CA VAL A 19 26.56 -35.06 -18.62
C VAL A 19 26.38 -34.97 -17.11
N ALA A 20 27.38 -34.41 -16.43
CA ALA A 20 27.23 -34.01 -15.03
C ALA A 20 26.26 -32.82 -14.98
N VAL A 21 25.00 -33.11 -14.67
CA VAL A 21 23.99 -32.09 -14.36
C VAL A 21 24.32 -31.51 -12.98
N CYS A 22 25.08 -30.41 -12.94
CA CYS A 22 25.15 -29.58 -11.74
C CYS A 22 23.76 -28.95 -11.55
N ALA A 23 22.98 -29.53 -10.64
CA ALA A 23 21.74 -28.94 -10.15
C ALA A 23 22.07 -27.59 -9.48
N LEU A 24 21.89 -26.49 -10.20
CA LEU A 24 21.88 -25.16 -9.63
C LEU A 24 20.58 -25.04 -8.83
N SER A 25 20.68 -25.27 -7.52
CA SER A 25 19.62 -25.01 -6.56
C SER A 25 19.30 -23.52 -6.58
N VAL A 26 18.30 -23.11 -7.37
CA VAL A 26 17.70 -21.78 -7.27
C VAL A 26 17.02 -21.75 -5.92
N ALA A 27 17.64 -21.09 -4.94
CA ALA A 27 17.00 -20.78 -3.68
C ALA A 27 15.79 -19.91 -4.00
N PHE A 28 14.60 -20.50 -3.91
CA PHE A 28 13.36 -19.75 -3.92
C PHE A 28 13.38 -18.83 -2.69
N TYR A 29 13.70 -17.56 -2.91
CA TYR A 29 13.39 -16.52 -1.93
C TYR A 29 11.88 -16.45 -1.86
N THR A 30 11.29 -17.20 -0.93
CA THR A 30 9.91 -16.94 -0.51
C THR A 30 9.94 -15.57 0.15
N PRO A 31 9.28 -14.53 -0.40
CA PRO A 31 9.09 -13.31 0.36
C PRO A 31 8.29 -13.71 1.59
N SER A 32 8.93 -13.67 2.76
CA SER A 32 8.20 -13.67 4.01
C SER A 32 7.32 -12.43 3.95
N ALA A 33 6.00 -12.61 4.01
CA ALA A 33 5.10 -11.50 4.28
C ALA A 33 5.60 -10.86 5.57
N HIS A 34 6.26 -9.71 5.45
CA HIS A 34 6.71 -8.96 6.59
C HIS A 34 5.43 -8.48 7.26
N ALA A 35 5.02 -9.20 8.32
CA ALA A 35 4.04 -8.66 9.24
C ALA A 35 4.61 -7.32 9.71
N GLN A 36 3.97 -6.24 9.29
CA GLN A 36 4.32 -4.91 9.78
C GLN A 36 4.18 -4.93 11.30
N ASP A 37 5.18 -4.43 12.01
CA ASP A 37 5.15 -4.37 13.46
C ASP A 37 4.10 -3.36 13.90
N LEU A 38 2.94 -3.86 14.37
CA LEU A 38 1.83 -3.04 14.84
C LEU A 38 1.98 -2.62 16.31
N SER A 39 3.08 -2.99 16.99
CA SER A 39 3.24 -2.76 18.44
C SER A 39 3.28 -1.28 18.85
N GLY A 40 3.51 -0.36 17.90
CA GLY A 40 3.45 1.08 18.11
C GLY A 40 2.15 1.74 17.65
N LEU A 41 1.23 1.00 17.03
CA LEU A 41 0.00 1.55 16.47
C LEU A 41 -0.99 1.90 17.60
N PRO A 42 -1.57 3.12 17.63
CA PRO A 42 -2.57 3.48 18.62
C PRO A 42 -3.76 2.54 18.61
N THR A 43 -4.35 2.28 19.78
CA THR A 43 -5.43 1.31 19.95
C THR A 43 -6.58 1.52 18.97
N GLN A 44 -6.99 2.77 18.74
CA GLN A 44 -8.07 3.11 17.83
C GLN A 44 -7.81 2.68 16.38
N LEU A 45 -6.55 2.68 15.93
CA LEU A 45 -6.15 2.22 14.60
C LEU A 45 -5.94 0.71 14.57
N LEU A 46 -5.41 0.13 15.65
CA LEU A 46 -5.31 -1.32 15.81
C LEU A 46 -6.67 -1.99 15.70
N GLU A 47 -7.70 -1.42 16.32
CA GLU A 47 -9.10 -1.90 16.21
C GLU A 47 -9.60 -1.95 14.76
N ARG A 48 -9.19 -0.99 13.90
CA ARG A 48 -9.53 -1.00 12.46
C ARG A 48 -8.82 -2.13 11.73
N VAL A 49 -7.55 -2.35 12.03
CA VAL A 49 -6.76 -3.46 11.44
C VAL A 49 -7.34 -4.81 11.86
N GLU A 50 -7.68 -4.99 13.13
CA GLU A 50 -8.28 -6.23 13.63
C GLU A 50 -9.66 -6.48 13.02
N ALA A 51 -10.49 -5.45 12.89
CA ALA A 51 -11.78 -5.55 12.21
C ALA A 51 -11.62 -5.93 10.73
N ALA A 52 -10.65 -5.32 10.02
CA ALA A 52 -10.35 -5.68 8.64
C ALA A 52 -9.85 -7.13 8.53
N GLN A 53 -8.97 -7.56 9.43
CA GLN A 53 -8.48 -8.94 9.48
C GLN A 53 -9.62 -9.94 9.68
N GLN A 54 -10.53 -9.66 10.62
CA GLN A 54 -11.70 -10.50 10.85
C GLN A 54 -12.59 -10.57 9.61
N ALA A 55 -12.87 -9.43 8.97
CA ALA A 55 -13.68 -9.37 7.76
C ALA A 55 -13.09 -10.22 6.60
N CYS A 56 -11.76 -10.23 6.44
CA CYS A 56 -11.12 -11.11 5.45
C CYS A 56 -11.20 -12.59 5.84
N SER A 57 -11.00 -12.91 7.11
CA SER A 57 -11.13 -14.29 7.60
C SER A 57 -12.55 -14.82 7.41
N ASP A 58 -13.57 -13.99 7.61
CA ASP A 58 -14.96 -14.37 7.38
C ASP A 58 -15.27 -14.60 5.88
N MET A 59 -14.48 -13.97 5.00
CA MET A 59 -14.55 -14.15 3.56
C MET A 59 -13.77 -15.38 3.11
N GLU A 60 -14.40 -16.55 3.23
CA GLU A 60 -13.85 -17.84 2.77
C GLU A 60 -12.53 -18.24 3.44
N ASN A 61 -12.32 -17.85 4.71
CA ASN A 61 -11.04 -18.03 5.44
C ASN A 61 -9.88 -17.31 4.75
N GLY A 62 -10.14 -16.11 4.25
CA GLY A 62 -9.13 -15.26 3.63
C GLY A 62 -8.00 -14.89 4.58
N GLN A 63 -6.83 -14.64 4.00
CA GLN A 63 -5.65 -14.16 4.70
C GLN A 63 -5.53 -12.66 4.49
N PHE A 64 -5.60 -11.92 5.59
CA PHE A 64 -5.39 -10.48 5.60
C PHE A 64 -3.90 -10.15 5.49
N ALA A 65 -3.58 -9.11 4.73
CA ALA A 65 -2.26 -8.52 4.67
C ALA A 65 -2.37 -6.99 4.74
N LEU A 66 -1.40 -6.40 5.44
CA LEU A 66 -1.18 -4.96 5.50
C LEU A 66 0.02 -4.63 4.61
N GLU A 67 -0.26 -4.07 3.45
CA GLU A 67 0.71 -3.76 2.41
C GLU A 67 1.47 -2.45 2.71
N LEU A 68 2.53 -2.22 1.93
CA LEU A 68 3.33 -1.01 2.06
C LEU A 68 2.47 0.22 1.79
N GLY A 69 2.55 1.22 2.68
CA GLY A 69 1.76 2.44 2.55
C GLY A 69 0.37 2.34 3.16
N ALA A 70 0.03 1.31 3.94
CA ALA A 70 -1.19 1.33 4.75
C ALA A 70 -1.04 2.17 6.02
N ILE A 71 0.18 2.44 6.49
CA ILE A 71 0.43 3.22 7.71
C ILE A 71 1.40 4.35 7.39
N HIS A 72 1.04 5.57 7.78
CA HIS A 72 1.85 6.76 7.61
C HIS A 72 2.05 7.50 8.92
N ARG A 73 3.19 8.20 9.00
CA ARG A 73 3.46 9.20 10.03
C ARG A 73 3.68 10.55 9.36
N VAL A 74 2.71 11.47 9.52
CA VAL A 74 2.66 12.75 8.82
C VAL A 74 2.16 13.82 9.78
N ASP A 75 2.76 15.01 9.76
CA ASP A 75 2.27 16.19 10.48
C ASP A 75 0.98 16.68 9.80
N LEU A 76 -0.17 16.46 10.46
CA LEU A 76 -1.51 16.77 9.97
C LEU A 76 -2.02 18.12 10.47
N ASP A 77 -1.60 18.56 11.66
CA ASP A 77 -2.13 19.73 12.36
C ASP A 77 -1.19 20.95 12.38
N GLY A 78 0.07 20.77 12.01
CA GLY A 78 1.10 21.81 11.93
C GLY A 78 1.93 21.98 13.18
N ASP A 79 1.86 21.06 14.15
CA ASP A 79 2.63 21.12 15.39
C ASP A 79 4.06 20.53 15.27
N ILE A 80 4.41 20.00 14.08
CA ILE A 80 5.68 19.34 13.71
C ILE A 80 5.78 17.88 14.20
N GLU A 81 5.01 17.49 15.20
CA GLU A 81 4.87 16.09 15.58
C GLU A 81 4.15 15.35 14.47
N ARG A 82 4.50 14.08 14.29
CA ARG A 82 3.92 13.28 13.21
C ARG A 82 2.72 12.52 13.71
N ASP A 83 1.55 12.81 13.22
CA ASP A 83 0.32 12.08 13.48
C ASP A 83 0.29 10.72 12.77
N TRP A 84 -0.70 9.90 13.11
CA TRP A 84 -0.91 8.61 12.46
C TRP A 84 -1.97 8.70 11.37
N VAL A 85 -1.68 8.09 10.23
CA VAL A 85 -2.69 7.79 9.21
C VAL A 85 -2.69 6.30 8.92
N LEU A 86 -3.87 5.69 8.94
CA LEU A 86 -4.10 4.32 8.49
C LEU A 86 -4.93 4.38 7.20
N ASP A 87 -4.36 3.94 6.09
CA ASP A 87 -4.98 3.95 4.78
C ASP A 87 -5.36 2.53 4.35
N GLU A 88 -6.66 2.26 4.25
CA GLU A 88 -7.17 0.95 3.82
C GLU A 88 -6.84 0.64 2.35
N ALA A 89 -6.33 1.61 1.58
CA ALA A 89 -5.77 1.34 0.25
C ALA A 89 -4.61 0.34 0.29
N GLY A 90 -3.91 0.23 1.42
CA GLY A 90 -2.89 -0.79 1.66
C GLY A 90 -3.43 -2.07 2.31
N PHE A 91 -4.74 -2.27 2.42
CA PHE A 91 -5.30 -3.51 2.94
C PHE A 91 -5.56 -4.51 1.82
N ALA A 92 -5.18 -5.76 2.04
CA ALA A 92 -5.39 -6.84 1.09
C ALA A 92 -6.04 -8.06 1.76
N CYS A 93 -6.92 -8.71 1.01
CA CYS A 93 -7.51 -9.98 1.39
C CYS A 93 -7.30 -11.02 0.29
N SER A 94 -6.76 -12.19 0.63
CA SER A 94 -6.40 -13.22 -0.35
C SER A 94 -7.57 -13.79 -1.15
N THR A 95 -8.79 -13.64 -0.66
CA THR A 95 -10.03 -14.20 -1.25
C THR A 95 -10.92 -13.14 -1.89
N ALA A 96 -10.69 -11.84 -1.63
CA ALA A 96 -11.53 -10.75 -2.11
C ALA A 96 -10.73 -9.47 -2.36
N VAL A 97 -10.36 -9.24 -3.63
CA VAL A 97 -9.53 -8.10 -4.06
C VAL A 97 -10.16 -6.74 -3.72
N SER A 98 -11.48 -6.63 -3.81
CA SER A 98 -12.21 -5.37 -3.58
C SER A 98 -12.89 -5.32 -2.21
N LEU A 99 -12.39 -6.06 -1.22
CA LEU A 99 -13.06 -6.13 0.09
C LEU A 99 -13.08 -4.78 0.82
N TYR A 100 -11.98 -4.02 0.73
CA TYR A 100 -11.78 -2.76 1.45
C TYR A 100 -11.97 -1.52 0.58
N CYS A 101 -11.96 -1.70 -0.74
CA CYS A 101 -11.96 -0.59 -1.69
C CYS A 101 -12.99 -0.81 -2.80
N GLY A 102 -13.64 0.28 -3.21
CA GLY A 102 -14.61 0.29 -4.31
C GLY A 102 -14.34 1.42 -5.29
N THR A 103 -15.34 1.76 -6.12
CA THR A 103 -15.22 2.90 -7.06
C THR A 103 -15.12 4.24 -6.33
N GLY A 104 -15.62 4.32 -5.10
CA GLY A 104 -15.47 5.48 -4.22
C GLY A 104 -14.07 5.66 -3.63
N GLY A 105 -13.19 4.68 -3.82
CA GLY A 105 -11.89 4.61 -3.16
C GLY A 105 -11.91 3.71 -1.93
N CYS A 106 -11.04 4.00 -0.98
CA CYS A 106 -10.81 3.26 0.26
C CYS A 106 -10.97 4.21 1.45
N MET A 107 -11.20 3.67 2.66
CA MET A 107 -11.23 4.52 3.85
C MET A 107 -9.80 4.89 4.24
N SER A 108 -9.55 6.17 4.52
CA SER A 108 -8.34 6.59 5.23
C SER A 108 -8.72 7.17 6.58
N HIS A 109 -7.98 6.79 7.61
CA HIS A 109 -8.21 7.17 9.00
C HIS A 109 -7.09 8.08 9.48
N PHE A 110 -7.45 9.29 9.88
CA PHE A 110 -6.54 10.36 10.32
C PHE A 110 -6.68 10.50 11.83
N LEU A 111 -5.62 10.21 12.59
CA LEU A 111 -5.59 10.30 14.04
C LEU A 111 -4.65 11.43 14.44
N VAL A 112 -5.22 12.56 14.86
CA VAL A 112 -4.52 13.69 15.47
C VAL A 112 -4.73 13.61 16.97
N GLU A 113 -3.65 13.52 17.74
CA GLU A 113 -3.69 13.23 19.18
C GLU A 113 -4.55 11.98 19.50
N GLU A 114 -5.73 12.18 20.08
CA GLU A 114 -6.73 11.15 20.43
C GLU A 114 -7.98 11.17 19.54
N HIS A 115 -8.03 12.08 18.57
CA HIS A 115 -9.19 12.32 17.74
C HIS A 115 -9.08 11.61 16.38
N LEU A 116 -9.84 10.52 16.23
CA LEU A 116 -9.89 9.74 15.00
C LEU A 116 -10.98 10.24 14.06
N PHE A 117 -10.59 10.64 12.85
CA PHE A 117 -11.49 10.94 11.75
C PHE A 117 -11.27 9.98 10.60
N SER A 118 -12.31 9.70 9.81
CA SER A 118 -12.23 8.75 8.70
C SER A 118 -12.91 9.34 7.47
N LEU A 119 -12.27 9.22 6.31
CA LEU A 119 -12.75 9.76 5.05
C LEU A 119 -12.59 8.72 3.94
N LEU A 120 -13.69 8.41 3.25
CA LEU A 120 -13.65 7.61 2.02
C LEU A 120 -13.09 8.48 0.89
N ASN A 121 -11.96 8.07 0.34
CA ASN A 121 -11.24 8.82 -0.69
C ASN A 121 -10.49 7.87 -1.65
N GLN A 122 -10.18 8.39 -2.84
CA GLN A 122 -9.41 7.72 -3.89
C GLN A 122 -7.90 8.01 -3.80
N GLY A 123 -7.51 8.81 -2.79
CA GLY A 123 -6.15 9.24 -2.51
C GLY A 123 -6.18 10.53 -1.71
N TRP A 124 -5.09 10.80 -0.98
CA TRP A 124 -4.94 12.02 -0.20
C TRP A 124 -3.47 12.47 -0.19
N ASP A 125 -3.25 13.75 0.07
CA ASP A 125 -1.93 14.34 0.25
C ASP A 125 -2.02 15.55 1.18
N MET A 126 -0.87 16.01 1.68
CA MET A 126 -0.75 17.22 2.50
C MET A 126 -0.13 18.35 1.68
N ALA A 127 -0.80 19.50 1.67
CA ALA A 127 -0.30 20.73 1.12
C ALA A 127 -0.12 21.81 2.20
N ASN A 128 0.55 22.90 1.83
CA ASN A 128 0.69 24.09 2.66
C ASN A 128 0.04 25.29 2.01
N ILE A 129 -0.78 26.01 2.78
CA ILE A 129 -1.30 27.33 2.38
C ILE A 129 -0.94 28.32 3.49
N GLY A 130 0.14 29.07 3.29
CA GLY A 130 0.69 29.93 4.34
C GLY A 130 1.02 29.11 5.59
N PRO A 131 0.45 29.43 6.77
CA PRO A 131 0.69 28.68 8.01
C PRO A 131 -0.13 27.38 8.10
N PHE A 132 -1.09 27.14 7.19
CA PHE A 132 -2.02 26.03 7.33
C PHE A 132 -1.48 24.76 6.68
N ARG A 133 -1.49 23.65 7.43
CA ARG A 133 -1.40 22.28 6.91
C ARG A 133 -2.77 21.90 6.37
N VAL A 134 -2.82 21.56 5.09
CA VAL A 134 -4.07 21.30 4.38
C VAL A 134 -4.09 19.85 3.92
N LEU A 135 -5.02 19.07 4.44
CA LEU A 135 -5.36 17.75 3.91
C LEU A 135 -6.15 17.93 2.62
N LEU A 136 -5.60 17.46 1.52
CA LEU A 136 -6.27 17.36 0.22
C LEU A 136 -6.67 15.90 0.00
N ALA A 137 -7.96 15.63 -0.16
CA ALA A 137 -8.47 14.29 -0.44
C ALA A 137 -9.24 14.27 -1.76
N ASP A 138 -8.88 13.35 -2.65
CA ASP A 138 -9.62 13.02 -3.85
C ASP A 138 -10.84 12.18 -3.47
N VAL A 139 -12.03 12.78 -3.51
CA VAL A 139 -13.27 12.14 -3.09
C VAL A 139 -14.10 11.76 -4.32
N HIS A 140 -15.05 10.84 -4.15
CA HIS A 140 -15.90 10.41 -5.25
C HIS A 140 -16.63 11.61 -5.90
N GLY A 141 -16.67 11.65 -7.24
CA GLY A 141 -17.20 12.80 -8.01
C GLY A 141 -18.64 13.21 -7.67
N SER A 142 -19.43 12.31 -7.08
CA SER A 142 -20.78 12.62 -6.60
C SER A 142 -20.82 13.65 -5.48
N GLN A 143 -19.73 13.84 -4.71
CA GLN A 143 -19.67 14.89 -3.69
C GLN A 143 -19.65 16.30 -4.30
N CYS A 144 -19.21 16.42 -5.55
CA CYS A 144 -19.22 17.66 -6.33
C CYS A 144 -20.38 17.73 -7.34
N GLY A 145 -21.36 16.83 -7.25
CA GLY A 145 -22.50 16.76 -8.18
C GLY A 145 -22.19 16.12 -9.54
N GLY A 146 -21.01 15.51 -9.70
CA GLY A 146 -20.62 14.75 -10.89
C GLY A 146 -20.86 13.24 -10.75
N ILE A 147 -20.28 12.48 -11.68
CA ILE A 147 -20.18 11.02 -11.63
C ILE A 147 -18.74 10.63 -11.94
N ASN A 148 -18.23 9.52 -11.42
CA ASN A 148 -16.87 9.10 -11.75
C ASN A 148 -16.67 8.97 -13.27
N PRO A 149 -15.54 9.48 -13.83
CA PRO A 149 -14.32 9.96 -13.16
C PRO A 149 -14.23 11.50 -12.96
N THR A 150 -15.33 12.20 -12.65
CA THR A 150 -15.28 13.65 -12.34
C THR A 150 -14.29 13.92 -11.19
N PRO A 151 -13.24 14.73 -11.40
CA PRO A 151 -12.33 15.14 -10.34
C PRO A 151 -13.08 15.92 -9.25
N CYS A 152 -12.87 15.55 -7.99
CA CYS A 152 -13.55 16.18 -6.86
C CYS A 152 -12.62 16.13 -5.64
N ILE A 153 -12.14 17.29 -5.19
CA ILE A 153 -11.19 17.39 -4.08
C ILE A 153 -11.86 18.09 -2.90
N VAL A 154 -11.69 17.55 -1.70
CA VAL A 154 -11.96 18.25 -0.45
C VAL A 154 -10.65 18.73 0.15
N ALA A 155 -10.59 20.02 0.49
CA ALA A 155 -9.50 20.62 1.24
C ALA A 155 -9.95 20.84 2.68
N SER A 156 -9.19 20.31 3.64
CA SER A 156 -9.50 20.38 5.06
C SER A 156 -8.31 20.88 5.85
N VAL A 157 -8.55 21.69 6.87
CA VAL A 157 -7.53 22.19 7.80
C VAL A 157 -7.93 21.76 9.21
N TRP A 158 -6.96 21.37 10.03
CA TRP A 158 -7.21 21.07 11.43
C TRP A 158 -7.43 22.36 12.24
N ASP A 159 -8.51 22.40 13.00
CA ASP A 159 -8.79 23.43 14.00
C ASP A 159 -8.37 22.90 15.37
N SER A 160 -7.20 23.34 15.84
CA SER A 160 -6.59 22.87 17.09
C SER A 160 -7.38 23.28 18.34
N ASP A 161 -8.10 24.40 18.28
CA ASP A 161 -8.87 24.89 19.42
C ASP A 161 -10.12 24.04 19.65
N GLU A 162 -10.71 23.55 18.56
CA GLU A 162 -11.97 22.77 18.57
C GLU A 162 -11.74 21.28 18.29
N THR A 163 -10.50 20.85 18.02
CA THR A 163 -10.08 19.47 17.75
C THR A 163 -10.87 18.81 16.59
N VAL A 164 -11.04 19.55 15.49
CA VAL A 164 -11.87 19.11 14.36
C VAL A 164 -11.32 19.54 13.00
N TRP A 165 -11.55 18.74 11.97
CA TRP A 165 -11.30 19.14 10.58
C TRP A 165 -12.32 20.18 10.10
N ARG A 166 -11.84 21.26 9.49
CA ARG A 166 -12.64 22.31 8.86
C ARG A 166 -12.48 22.26 7.35
N SER A 167 -13.60 22.26 6.65
CA SER A 167 -13.66 22.26 5.18
C SER A 167 -14.85 23.10 4.73
N THR A 168 -14.77 23.68 3.53
CA THR A 168 -15.91 24.37 2.91
C THR A 168 -15.94 24.08 1.42
N GLY A 169 -17.13 24.17 0.83
CA GLY A 169 -17.28 24.27 -0.61
C GLY A 169 -16.83 25.65 -1.10
N ALA A 170 -16.36 25.72 -2.35
CA ALA A 170 -16.12 26.98 -3.03
C ALA A 170 -17.45 27.59 -3.50
N GLU A 171 -17.65 28.87 -3.21
CA GLU A 171 -18.70 29.68 -3.81
C GLU A 171 -18.05 30.53 -4.92
N TRP A 172 -18.51 30.33 -6.16
CA TRP A 172 -18.00 31.03 -7.33
C TRP A 172 -18.95 32.18 -7.71
N GLU A 173 -18.38 33.34 -8.04
CA GLU A 173 -19.12 34.51 -8.54
C GLU A 173 -19.53 34.38 -10.02
#